data_AF-A0A6N7NKD5-F1
#
_entry.id   AF-A0A6N7NKD5-F1
#
_cell.length_a   1.000
_cell.length_b   1.000
_cell.length_c   1.000
_cell.angle_alpha   90.00
_cell.angle_beta   90.00
_cell.angle_gamma   90.00
#
_symmetry.space_group_name_H-M   'P 1'
#
loop_
_entity.id
_entity.type
_entity.pdbx_description
1 polymer ?
#
loop_
_entity_poly.entity_id
_entity_poly.type
_entity_poly.pdbx_seq_one_letter_code
_entity_poly.pdbx_strand_id
1 'polypeptide(L)'
;MEAWQYLGAAIRSVLCNAGDNAVHFAYYAQLRAALSIFAGSGIRLRLGDNYYLDSVGGRHSFKLKSGDRTHEAVWAVWKEWVKTPYAQQLLSSNVSIISGVALSDLMLVPTSPGVLLTNWGYDLARGHEDHDARIKASYHGKARQPSPIMSEASVELVRRVWSLLMESGGGVVFDASLVRYFVEKYLTELEEDSKASGGAAVDRGLELSRIVSSTSSRKGVPASTLDAAFQAEVDLSLFDVALSSDTAAENVVCRALFLVRVGTMALAGNLENHGEECKKWLVHWLASAGIYDSASHAVPKDLAVNYGDALDELGDIDLDDLPFSIWKGSAAAASALLARPEGFIGWALPLSA
;
A
#
# COMPACT_ATOMS: atom_id res chain seq x y z
N MET A 1 12.78 -2.46 -1.90
CA MET A 1 13.00 -3.88 -2.26
C MET A 1 12.79 -4.79 -1.06
N GLU A 2 13.59 -4.69 0.02
CA GLU A 2 13.41 -5.52 1.23
C GLU A 2 11.98 -5.49 1.79
N ALA A 3 11.33 -4.32 1.79
CA ALA A 3 9.96 -4.17 2.26
C ALA A 3 8.95 -5.05 1.48
N TRP A 4 9.12 -5.18 0.17
CA TRP A 4 8.31 -6.09 -0.66
C TRP A 4 8.60 -7.56 -0.36
N GLN A 5 9.87 -7.93 -0.14
CA GLN A 5 10.22 -9.31 0.23
C GLN A 5 9.62 -9.71 1.58
N TYR A 6 9.63 -8.81 2.56
CA TYR A 6 8.95 -9.04 3.84
C TYR A 6 7.43 -9.14 3.67
N LEU A 7 6.82 -8.32 2.80
CA LEU A 7 5.41 -8.46 2.48
C LEU A 7 5.12 -9.82 1.82
N GLY A 8 5.99 -10.31 0.93
CA GLY A 8 5.89 -11.64 0.35
C GLY A 8 5.99 -12.77 1.36
N ALA A 9 6.93 -12.65 2.31
CA ALA A 9 7.01 -13.59 3.43
C ALA A 9 5.75 -13.55 4.31
N ALA A 10 5.12 -12.39 4.48
CA ALA A 10 3.86 -12.24 5.19
C ALA A 10 2.69 -12.91 4.44
N ILE A 11 2.54 -12.64 3.13
CA ILE A 11 1.54 -13.26 2.26
C ILE A 11 1.70 -14.79 2.25
N ARG A 12 2.93 -15.28 2.09
CA ARG A 12 3.23 -16.72 2.19
C ARG A 12 2.79 -17.29 3.53
N SER A 13 3.05 -16.56 4.62
CA SER A 13 2.64 -16.98 5.95
C SER A 13 1.12 -17.05 6.09
N VAL A 14 0.37 -16.13 5.48
CA VAL A 14 -1.10 -16.22 5.38
C VAL A 14 -1.53 -17.48 4.62
N LEU A 15 -0.94 -17.75 3.45
CA LEU A 15 -1.25 -18.95 2.65
C LEU A 15 -0.87 -20.27 3.34
N CYS A 16 0.11 -20.24 4.26
CA CYS A 16 0.49 -21.38 5.10
C CYS A 16 -0.23 -21.40 6.45
N ASN A 17 -1.24 -20.53 6.66
CA ASN A 17 -1.99 -20.36 7.89
C ASN A 17 -1.12 -20.11 9.15
N ALA A 18 -0.01 -19.42 8.96
CA ALA A 18 0.93 -19.03 10.00
C ALA A 18 0.74 -17.55 10.37
N GLY A 19 -0.40 -17.22 10.99
CA GLY A 19 -0.80 -15.84 11.30
C GLY A 19 0.23 -15.06 12.13
N ASP A 20 0.86 -15.69 13.12
CA ASP A 20 1.91 -15.06 13.93
C ASP A 20 3.14 -14.66 13.07
N ASN A 21 3.54 -15.52 12.12
CA ASN A 21 4.60 -15.21 11.16
C ASN A 21 4.17 -14.11 10.19
N ALA A 22 2.91 -14.11 9.76
CA ALA A 22 2.37 -13.06 8.90
C ALA A 22 2.46 -11.69 9.59
N VAL A 23 2.03 -11.58 10.85
CA VAL A 23 2.18 -10.36 11.66
C VAL A 23 3.65 -9.95 11.77
N HIS A 24 4.55 -10.89 12.08
CA HIS A 24 5.97 -10.62 12.22
C HIS A 24 6.59 -10.03 10.95
N PHE A 25 6.37 -10.67 9.80
CA PHE A 25 6.94 -10.22 8.54
C PHE A 25 6.27 -8.95 8.02
N ALA A 26 4.95 -8.81 8.16
CA ALA A 26 4.24 -7.61 7.77
C ALA A 26 4.75 -6.39 8.56
N TYR A 27 4.97 -6.51 9.88
CA TYR A 27 5.58 -5.45 10.68
C TYR A 27 6.97 -5.04 10.16
N TYR A 28 7.81 -6.00 9.77
CA TYR A 28 9.11 -5.67 9.17
C TYR A 28 8.97 -5.02 7.79
N ALA A 29 7.98 -5.41 6.98
CA ALA A 29 7.68 -4.74 5.72
C ALA A 29 7.32 -3.27 5.95
N GLN A 30 6.46 -2.98 6.92
CA GLN A 30 6.11 -1.61 7.33
C GLN A 30 7.35 -0.81 7.74
N LEU A 31 8.19 -1.37 8.62
CA LEU A 31 9.41 -0.72 9.11
C LEU A 31 10.39 -0.39 7.98
N ARG A 32 10.61 -1.34 7.05
CA ARG A 32 11.51 -1.16 5.91
C ARG A 32 10.97 -0.14 4.91
N ALA A 33 9.66 -0.11 4.70
CA ALA A 33 9.02 0.89 3.86
C ALA A 33 9.19 2.30 4.44
N ALA A 34 8.89 2.48 5.74
CA ALA A 34 9.05 3.77 6.41
C ALA A 34 10.50 4.28 6.37
N LEU A 35 11.49 3.43 6.67
CA LEU A 35 12.90 3.78 6.58
C LEU A 35 13.32 4.17 5.16
N SER A 36 12.80 3.50 4.13
CA SER A 36 13.07 3.83 2.73
C SER A 36 12.50 5.20 2.35
N ILE A 37 11.29 5.51 2.82
CA ILE A 37 10.64 6.82 2.62
C ILE A 37 11.45 7.92 3.29
N PHE A 38 11.87 7.71 4.54
CA PHE A 38 12.73 8.63 5.28
C PHE A 38 14.04 8.89 4.55
N ALA A 39 14.73 7.83 4.11
CA ALA A 39 15.97 7.97 3.37
C ALA A 39 15.78 8.80 2.08
N GLY A 40 14.71 8.54 1.32
CA GLY A 40 14.37 9.31 0.11
C GLY A 40 14.00 10.77 0.38
N SER A 41 13.56 11.10 1.61
CA SER A 41 13.26 12.46 2.04
C SER A 41 14.40 13.14 2.80
N GLY A 42 15.61 12.54 2.81
CA GLY A 42 16.78 13.12 3.47
C GLY A 42 16.84 12.90 4.99
N ILE A 43 16.02 12.00 5.54
CA ILE A 43 16.01 11.63 6.96
C ILE A 43 16.72 10.29 7.15
N ARG A 44 17.70 10.25 8.06
CA ARG A 44 18.38 9.04 8.50
C ARG A 44 17.97 8.69 9.92
N LEU A 45 17.51 7.45 10.08
CA LEU A 45 17.33 6.82 11.39
C LEU A 45 18.32 5.69 11.57
N ARG A 46 19.24 5.86 12.52
CA ARG A 46 20.22 4.87 12.93
C ARG A 46 20.52 5.05 14.41
N LEU A 47 20.63 3.95 15.14
CA LEU A 47 21.01 3.98 16.55
C LEU A 47 22.29 4.81 16.76
N GLY A 48 22.17 5.90 17.53
CA GLY A 48 23.27 6.82 17.84
C GLY A 48 23.61 7.86 16.77
N ASP A 49 22.93 7.86 15.61
CA ASP A 49 23.28 8.71 14.46
C ASP A 49 22.03 9.08 13.65
N ASN A 50 21.06 9.72 14.31
CA ASN A 50 19.86 10.24 13.65
C ASN A 50 20.10 11.67 13.17
N TYR A 51 19.78 11.94 11.91
CA TYR A 51 19.84 13.28 11.35
C TYR A 51 18.83 13.46 10.21
N TYR A 52 18.54 14.70 9.86
CA TYR A 52 17.89 15.05 8.59
C TYR A 52 18.72 16.09 7.84
N LEU A 53 18.50 16.18 6.54
CA LEU A 53 19.06 17.22 5.67
C LEU A 53 18.01 18.31 5.46
N ASP A 54 18.40 19.57 5.59
CA ASP A 54 17.56 20.69 5.18
C ASP A 54 17.60 20.90 3.65
N SER A 55 16.85 21.89 3.16
CA SER A 55 16.75 22.20 1.72
C SER A 55 18.05 22.68 1.07
N VAL A 56 19.06 23.08 1.86
CA VAL A 56 20.40 23.46 1.37
C VAL A 56 21.44 22.37 1.61
N GLY A 57 21.03 21.19 2.08
CA GLY A 57 21.90 20.06 2.39
C GLY A 57 22.59 20.16 3.76
N GLY A 58 22.19 21.11 4.60
CA GLY A 58 22.65 21.24 5.97
C GLY A 58 22.20 20.07 6.82
N ARG A 59 23.12 19.46 7.57
CA ARG A 59 22.85 18.29 8.42
C ARG A 59 22.42 18.73 9.82
N HIS A 60 21.24 18.25 10.24
CA HIS A 60 20.68 18.50 11.56
C HIS A 60 20.52 17.20 12.33
N SER A 61 21.37 16.97 13.33
CA SER A 61 21.28 15.80 14.20
C SER A 61 20.19 16.00 15.25
N PHE A 62 19.44 14.94 15.55
CA PHE A 62 18.43 14.95 16.61
C PHE A 62 18.56 13.72 17.51
N LYS A 63 18.12 13.86 18.75
CA LYS A 63 18.07 12.75 19.71
C LYS A 63 16.63 12.27 19.82
N LEU A 64 16.48 10.95 19.87
CA LEU A 64 15.23 10.32 20.28
C LEU A 64 15.11 10.41 21.80
N LYS A 65 13.93 10.13 22.36
CA LYS A 65 13.79 10.12 23.82
C LYS A 65 14.67 9.01 24.38
N SER A 66 15.20 9.24 25.58
CA SER A 66 16.10 8.30 26.24
C SER A 66 15.41 6.95 26.43
N GLY A 67 15.95 5.89 25.81
CA GLY A 67 15.40 4.53 25.88
C GLY A 67 14.71 4.07 24.60
N ASP A 68 14.37 4.97 23.68
CA ASP A 68 13.68 4.63 22.43
C ASP A 68 14.53 3.66 21.59
N ARG A 69 13.98 2.49 21.27
CA ARG A 69 14.59 1.59 20.29
C ARG A 69 14.34 2.13 18.87
N THR A 70 15.18 1.71 17.91
CA THR A 70 15.07 2.16 16.51
C THR A 70 13.68 1.96 15.90
N HIS A 71 12.92 0.97 16.37
CA HIS A 71 11.57 0.71 15.89
C HIS A 71 10.53 1.74 16.40
N GLU A 72 10.60 2.12 17.68
CA GLU A 72 9.73 3.16 18.26
C GLU A 72 10.03 4.52 17.64
N ALA A 73 11.31 4.78 17.38
CA ALA A 73 11.80 5.99 16.73
C ALA A 73 11.18 6.22 15.35
N VAL A 74 11.02 5.14 14.56
CA VAL A 74 10.45 5.21 13.22
C VAL A 74 9.03 5.76 13.26
N TRP A 75 8.21 5.30 14.20
CA TRP A 75 6.82 5.75 14.32
C TRP A 75 6.72 7.15 14.90
N ALA A 76 7.61 7.54 15.81
CA ALA A 76 7.71 8.92 16.28
C ALA A 76 8.09 9.88 15.14
N VAL A 77 9.06 9.52 14.30
CA VAL A 77 9.43 10.32 13.13
C VAL A 77 8.33 10.31 12.08
N TRP A 78 7.66 9.18 11.85
CA TRP A 78 6.54 9.08 10.91
C TRP A 78 5.47 10.13 11.21
N LYS A 79 5.10 10.26 12.49
CA LYS A 79 4.13 11.25 12.99
C LYS A 79 4.51 12.71 12.69
N GLU A 80 5.78 13.02 12.52
CA GLU A 80 6.23 14.35 12.10
C GLU A 80 6.41 14.43 10.59
N TRP A 81 6.91 13.36 9.96
CA TRP A 81 7.13 13.28 8.53
C TRP A 81 5.83 13.45 7.73
N VAL A 82 4.72 12.84 8.15
CA VAL A 82 3.41 12.96 7.48
C VAL A 82 2.88 14.39 7.45
N LYS A 83 3.33 15.27 8.36
CA LYS A 83 2.97 16.69 8.35
C LYS A 83 3.78 17.52 7.33
N THR A 84 4.85 16.96 6.78
CA THR A 84 5.75 17.72 5.91
C THR A 84 5.10 18.00 4.55
N PRO A 85 5.44 19.12 3.89
CA PRO A 85 4.96 19.40 2.53
C PRO A 85 5.32 18.29 1.54
N TYR A 86 6.48 17.66 1.69
CA TYR A 86 6.91 16.54 0.85
C TYR A 86 5.98 15.34 0.98
N ALA A 87 5.64 14.92 2.21
CA ALA A 87 4.72 13.80 2.43
C ALA A 87 3.31 14.09 1.88
N GLN A 88 2.81 15.30 2.11
CA GLN A 88 1.51 15.74 1.57
C GLN A 88 1.52 15.76 0.05
N GLN A 89 2.58 16.28 -0.57
CA GLN A 89 2.73 16.29 -2.02
C GLN A 89 2.82 14.88 -2.60
N LEU A 90 3.64 14.01 -2.00
CA LEU A 90 3.81 12.63 -2.43
C LEU A 90 2.47 11.89 -2.50
N LEU A 91 1.62 12.02 -1.48
CA LEU A 91 0.33 11.34 -1.47
C LEU A 91 -0.70 12.05 -2.36
N SER A 92 -0.78 13.38 -2.30
CA SER A 92 -1.81 14.13 -3.04
C SER A 92 -1.57 14.18 -4.55
N SER A 93 -0.30 14.18 -4.99
CA SER A 93 0.07 14.31 -6.41
C SER A 93 0.30 12.98 -7.12
N ASN A 94 0.66 11.91 -6.39
CA ASN A 94 0.97 10.62 -7.01
C ASN A 94 -0.15 9.58 -6.88
N VAL A 95 -1.08 9.74 -5.94
CA VAL A 95 -2.30 8.91 -5.86
C VAL A 95 -3.32 9.47 -6.86
N SER A 96 -3.70 8.67 -7.85
CA SER A 96 -4.54 9.11 -8.97
C SER A 96 -5.71 8.18 -9.24
N ILE A 97 -6.86 8.74 -9.62
CA ILE A 97 -8.05 7.95 -10.00
C ILE A 97 -7.91 7.37 -11.42
N ILE A 98 -7.29 8.15 -12.30
CA ILE A 98 -6.90 7.78 -13.66
C ILE A 98 -5.62 8.54 -14.00
N SER A 99 -4.95 8.17 -15.09
CA SER A 99 -3.77 8.90 -15.56
C SER A 99 -4.07 10.40 -15.74
N GLY A 100 -3.24 11.24 -15.11
CA GLY A 100 -3.34 12.71 -15.19
C GLY A 100 -4.35 13.35 -14.25
N VAL A 101 -5.11 12.58 -13.46
CA VAL A 101 -6.05 13.11 -12.44
C VAL A 101 -5.69 12.56 -11.06
N ALA A 102 -4.94 13.38 -10.31
CA ALA A 102 -4.47 13.06 -8.98
C ALA A 102 -5.51 13.42 -7.90
N LEU A 103 -5.30 12.93 -6.67
CA LEU A 103 -6.13 13.27 -5.52
C LEU A 103 -6.18 14.78 -5.25
N SER A 104 -5.06 15.49 -5.43
CA SER A 104 -4.99 16.96 -5.31
C SER A 104 -5.83 17.69 -6.34
N ASP A 105 -6.14 17.05 -7.47
CA ASP A 105 -6.99 17.64 -8.48
C ASP A 105 -8.46 17.63 -8.05
N LEU A 106 -8.87 16.77 -7.12
CA LEU A 106 -10.26 16.71 -6.66
C LEU A 106 -10.57 17.84 -5.69
N MET A 107 -11.69 18.56 -5.89
CA MET A 107 -12.14 19.60 -4.96
C MET A 107 -12.78 18.97 -3.71
N LEU A 108 -11.97 18.45 -2.80
CA LEU A 108 -12.41 17.97 -1.49
C LEU A 108 -12.20 19.09 -0.47
N VAL A 109 -13.26 19.79 -0.04
CA VAL A 109 -13.24 20.86 1.00
C VAL A 109 -14.59 20.84 1.74
N PRO A 110 -14.67 20.90 3.09
CA PRO A 110 -13.85 21.67 4.05
C PRO A 110 -12.50 21.08 4.45
N THR A 111 -12.35 19.76 4.40
CA THR A 111 -11.12 19.05 4.79
C THR A 111 -10.14 19.12 3.64
N SER A 112 -9.09 19.94 3.74
CA SER A 112 -8.03 19.92 2.74
C SER A 112 -7.49 18.48 2.61
N PRO A 113 -7.20 17.97 1.40
CA PRO A 113 -6.65 16.62 1.22
C PRO A 113 -5.44 16.36 2.13
N GLY A 114 -4.66 17.40 2.43
CA GLY A 114 -3.56 17.34 3.38
C GLY A 114 -3.97 16.93 4.80
N VAL A 115 -5.12 17.39 5.33
CA VAL A 115 -5.63 16.99 6.65
C VAL A 115 -6.11 15.55 6.65
N LEU A 116 -6.87 15.15 5.64
CA LEU A 116 -7.34 13.76 5.50
C LEU A 116 -6.15 12.79 5.40
N LEU A 117 -5.19 13.10 4.54
CA LEU A 117 -3.95 12.33 4.37
C LEU A 117 -3.08 12.33 5.63
N THR A 118 -3.07 13.42 6.39
CA THR A 118 -2.35 13.51 7.66
C THR A 118 -3.01 12.62 8.72
N ASN A 119 -4.33 12.70 8.90
CA ASN A 119 -5.09 11.86 9.83
C ASN A 119 -4.93 10.38 9.47
N TRP A 120 -5.09 10.07 8.20
CA TRP A 120 -4.95 8.71 7.69
C TRP A 120 -3.49 8.21 7.82
N GLY A 121 -2.50 9.07 7.58
CA GLY A 121 -1.09 8.78 7.84
C GLY A 121 -0.77 8.58 9.32
N TYR A 122 -1.47 9.25 10.24
CA TYR A 122 -1.40 9.01 11.67
C TYR A 122 -1.99 7.66 12.05
N ASP A 123 -3.13 7.29 11.47
CA ASP A 123 -3.78 6.02 11.74
C ASP A 123 -2.95 4.82 11.27
N LEU A 124 -2.20 4.98 10.18
CA LEU A 124 -1.19 3.99 9.79
C LEU A 124 -0.02 3.88 10.77
N ALA A 125 0.25 4.92 11.57
CA ALA A 125 1.39 5.00 12.48
C ALA A 125 1.16 4.21 13.80
N ARG A 126 0.35 3.15 13.77
CA ARG A 126 0.04 2.23 14.89
C ARG A 126 1.14 1.20 15.14
N GLY A 127 2.37 1.61 14.92
CA GLY A 127 3.53 0.75 14.98
C GLY A 127 3.92 0.30 16.39
N HIS A 128 3.31 0.86 17.44
CA HIS A 128 3.48 0.39 18.82
C HIS A 128 2.64 -0.87 19.06
N GLU A 129 1.37 -0.85 18.69
CA GLU A 129 0.46 -1.98 18.83
C GLU A 129 0.92 -3.16 17.96
N ASP A 130 1.32 -2.89 16.72
CA ASP A 130 1.87 -3.90 15.81
C ASP A 130 3.22 -4.46 16.32
N HIS A 131 4.04 -3.62 16.98
CA HIS A 131 5.27 -4.07 17.61
C HIS A 131 4.99 -5.03 18.76
N ASP A 132 4.01 -4.74 19.62
CA ASP A 132 3.60 -5.62 20.71
C ASP A 132 3.04 -6.94 20.19
N ALA A 133 2.20 -6.88 19.15
CA ALA A 133 1.70 -8.07 18.46
C ALA A 133 2.85 -8.90 17.86
N ARG A 134 3.83 -8.25 17.23
CA ARG A 134 5.03 -8.90 16.72
C ARG A 134 5.89 -9.50 17.83
N ILE A 135 6.03 -8.84 18.98
CA ILE A 135 6.73 -9.40 20.15
C ILE A 135 5.99 -10.65 20.63
N LYS A 136 4.67 -10.60 20.74
CA LYS A 136 3.84 -11.75 21.11
C LYS A 136 4.09 -12.91 20.14
N ALA A 137 3.99 -12.67 18.84
CA ALA A 137 4.25 -13.65 17.78
C ALA A 137 5.67 -14.24 17.82
N SER A 138 6.69 -13.41 18.11
CA SER A 138 8.10 -13.83 18.04
C SER A 138 8.58 -14.59 19.28
N TYR A 139 8.03 -14.28 20.46
CA TYR A 139 8.56 -14.77 21.74
C TYR A 139 7.60 -15.71 22.47
N HIS A 140 6.32 -15.77 22.10
CA HIS A 140 5.34 -16.67 22.71
C HIS A 140 4.99 -17.81 21.77
N GLY A 141 5.99 -18.61 21.38
CA GLY A 141 5.76 -19.83 20.62
C GLY A 141 4.72 -20.70 21.33
N LYS A 142 3.52 -20.81 20.76
CA LYS A 142 2.44 -21.61 21.32
C LYS A 142 2.70 -23.09 21.04
N ALA A 143 3.58 -23.71 21.83
CA ALA A 143 4.06 -25.08 21.63
C ALA A 143 2.98 -26.20 21.72
N ARG A 144 1.68 -25.87 21.86
CA ARG A 144 0.61 -26.84 22.13
C ARG A 144 -0.77 -26.52 21.52
N GLN A 145 -0.88 -25.56 20.62
CA GLN A 145 -2.16 -25.32 19.95
C GLN A 145 -2.23 -26.17 18.67
N PRO A 146 -3.37 -26.84 18.38
CA PRO A 146 -3.57 -27.44 17.06
C PRO A 146 -3.35 -26.37 16.01
N SER A 147 -2.66 -26.72 14.92
CA SER A 147 -2.51 -25.79 13.80
C SER A 147 -3.90 -25.40 13.32
N PRO A 148 -4.20 -24.09 13.22
CA PRO A 148 -5.49 -23.67 12.71
C PRO A 148 -5.69 -24.29 11.31
N ILE A 149 -6.94 -24.59 10.96
CA ILE A 149 -7.29 -25.00 9.60
C ILE A 149 -7.30 -23.73 8.75
N MET A 150 -6.75 -23.80 7.55
CA MET A 150 -6.75 -22.67 6.62
C MET A 150 -8.20 -22.31 6.27
N SER A 151 -8.53 -21.03 6.37
CA SER A 151 -9.86 -20.53 6.02
C SER A 151 -9.88 -19.93 4.61
N GLU A 152 -11.07 -19.92 4.00
CA GLU A 152 -11.35 -19.16 2.78
C GLU A 152 -10.91 -17.69 2.91
N ALA A 153 -11.11 -17.08 4.08
CA ALA A 153 -10.70 -15.71 4.36
C ALA A 153 -9.20 -15.46 4.13
N SER A 154 -8.35 -16.48 4.32
CA SER A 154 -6.91 -16.36 4.06
C SER A 154 -6.60 -16.26 2.57
N VAL A 155 -7.29 -17.07 1.74
CA VAL A 155 -7.17 -17.01 0.28
C VAL A 155 -7.73 -15.67 -0.22
N GLU A 156 -8.90 -15.30 0.28
CA GLU A 156 -9.60 -14.09 -0.15
C GLU A 156 -8.82 -12.82 0.22
N LEU A 157 -8.17 -12.78 1.39
CA LEU A 157 -7.25 -11.69 1.71
C LEU A 157 -6.14 -11.54 0.66
N VAL A 158 -5.51 -12.64 0.25
CA VAL A 158 -4.43 -12.61 -0.76
C VAL A 158 -4.96 -12.16 -2.11
N ARG A 159 -6.14 -12.65 -2.51
CA ARG A 159 -6.80 -12.22 -3.75
C ARG A 159 -7.07 -10.72 -3.75
N ARG A 160 -7.70 -10.21 -2.69
CA ARG A 160 -8.04 -8.80 -2.55
C ARG A 160 -6.81 -7.90 -2.51
N VAL A 161 -5.74 -8.32 -1.83
CA VAL A 161 -4.44 -7.62 -1.84
C VAL A 161 -3.89 -7.51 -3.25
N TRP A 162 -3.92 -8.60 -4.02
CA TRP A 162 -3.43 -8.61 -5.40
C TRP A 162 -4.31 -7.83 -6.37
N SER A 163 -5.63 -7.89 -6.21
CA SER A 163 -6.57 -7.08 -7.01
C SER A 163 -6.25 -5.59 -6.92
N LEU A 164 -5.80 -5.10 -5.76
CA LEU A 164 -5.33 -3.72 -5.63
C LEU A 164 -4.02 -3.45 -6.37
N LEU A 165 -3.14 -4.44 -6.52
CA LEU A 165 -1.85 -4.26 -7.20
C LEU A 165 -1.94 -4.38 -8.73
N MET A 166 -3.10 -4.77 -9.28
CA MET A 166 -3.29 -4.87 -10.72
C MET A 166 -3.30 -3.50 -11.43
N GLU A 167 -3.09 -3.51 -12.74
CA GLU A 167 -3.14 -2.28 -13.55
C GLU A 167 -4.57 -1.72 -13.66
N SER A 168 -4.69 -0.39 -13.70
CA SER A 168 -5.97 0.32 -13.87
C SER A 168 -5.80 1.59 -14.70
N GLY A 169 -6.35 1.62 -15.92
CA GLY A 169 -6.51 2.86 -16.70
C GLY A 169 -5.25 3.74 -16.86
N GLY A 170 -4.06 3.11 -16.91
CA GLY A 170 -2.76 3.81 -16.98
C GLY A 170 -2.04 4.01 -15.65
N GLY A 171 -2.56 3.46 -14.55
CA GLY A 171 -1.94 3.40 -13.22
C GLY A 171 -2.20 2.06 -12.53
N VAL A 172 -2.36 2.06 -11.21
CA VAL A 172 -2.60 0.88 -10.38
C VAL A 172 -3.97 0.96 -9.71
N VAL A 173 -4.70 -0.15 -9.63
CA VAL A 173 -6.04 -0.24 -9.00
C VAL A 173 -6.01 0.36 -7.59
N PHE A 174 -4.97 0.09 -6.81
CA PHE A 174 -4.76 0.61 -5.46
C PHE A 174 -4.96 2.12 -5.38
N ASP A 175 -4.33 2.87 -6.29
CA ASP A 175 -4.34 4.32 -6.24
C ASP A 175 -5.75 4.84 -6.54
N ALA A 176 -6.38 4.27 -7.56
CA ALA A 176 -7.75 4.61 -7.93
C ALA A 176 -8.74 4.28 -6.81
N SER A 177 -8.61 3.11 -6.19
CA SER A 177 -9.44 2.68 -5.07
C SER A 177 -9.20 3.53 -3.83
N LEU A 178 -7.97 3.97 -3.58
CA LEU A 178 -7.66 4.88 -2.49
C LEU A 178 -8.32 6.27 -2.71
N VAL A 179 -8.32 6.77 -3.95
CA VAL A 179 -9.06 7.99 -4.27
C VAL A 179 -10.56 7.81 -4.00
N ARG A 180 -11.16 6.71 -4.49
CA ARG A 180 -12.57 6.39 -4.22
C ARG A 180 -12.84 6.34 -2.72
N TYR A 181 -11.99 5.65 -1.96
CA TYR A 181 -12.10 5.56 -0.51
C TYR A 181 -12.11 6.92 0.18
N PHE A 182 -11.21 7.84 -0.21
CA PHE A 182 -11.19 9.19 0.35
C PHE A 182 -12.42 10.01 -0.04
N VAL A 183 -12.92 9.88 -1.26
CA VAL A 183 -14.17 10.53 -1.68
C VAL A 183 -15.36 9.98 -0.89
N GLU A 184 -15.45 8.67 -0.69
CA GLU A 184 -16.51 8.04 0.11
C GLU A 184 -16.47 8.51 1.57
N LYS A 185 -15.28 8.60 2.18
CA LYS A 185 -15.13 9.17 3.54
C LYS A 185 -15.55 10.64 3.59
N TYR A 186 -15.12 11.45 2.64
CA TYR A 186 -15.52 12.85 2.55
C TYR A 186 -17.04 13.02 2.43
N LEU A 187 -17.70 12.25 1.56
CA LEU A 187 -19.16 12.29 1.41
C LEU A 187 -19.88 11.86 2.70
N THR A 188 -19.30 10.91 3.44
CA THR A 188 -19.84 10.44 4.72
C THR A 188 -19.72 11.52 5.80
N GLU A 189 -18.55 12.16 5.92
CA GLU A 189 -18.32 13.28 6.83
C GLU A 189 -19.29 14.44 6.54
N LEU A 190 -19.51 14.77 5.26
CA LEU A 190 -20.43 15.83 4.85
C LEU A 190 -21.87 15.54 5.27
N GLU A 191 -22.31 14.28 5.14
CA GLU A 191 -23.63 13.84 5.63
C GLU A 191 -23.75 13.94 7.15
N GLU A 192 -22.74 13.52 7.88
CA GLU A 192 -22.71 13.56 9.34
C GLU A 192 -22.75 15.00 9.86
N ASP A 193 -21.96 15.90 9.25
CA ASP A 193 -21.94 17.32 9.58
C ASP A 193 -23.27 18.00 9.27
N SER A 194 -23.90 17.67 8.14
CA SER A 194 -25.23 18.20 7.81
C SER A 194 -26.29 17.71 8.81
N LYS A 195 -26.27 16.43 9.18
CA LYS A 195 -27.16 15.87 10.20
C LYS A 195 -26.94 16.54 11.56
N ALA A 196 -25.69 16.75 11.97
CA ALA A 196 -25.34 17.37 13.25
C ALA A 196 -25.74 18.86 13.32
N SER A 197 -25.69 19.57 12.18
CA SER A 197 -26.08 20.98 12.08
C SER A 197 -27.57 21.21 11.81
N GLY A 198 -28.38 20.14 11.69
CA GLY A 198 -29.80 20.24 11.32
C GLY A 198 -30.03 20.72 9.89
N GLY A 199 -29.03 20.55 9.02
CA GLY A 199 -29.07 20.89 7.60
C GLY A 199 -29.93 19.94 6.77
N ALA A 200 -30.06 20.26 5.47
CA ALA A 200 -30.74 19.40 4.52
C ALA A 200 -29.95 18.10 4.28
N ALA A 201 -30.66 17.02 3.94
CA ALA A 201 -30.01 15.77 3.55
C ALA A 201 -29.05 16.00 2.37
N VAL A 202 -27.82 15.52 2.50
CA VAL A 202 -26.80 15.61 1.46
C VAL A 202 -27.11 14.55 0.41
N ASP A 203 -27.23 14.96 -0.86
CA ASP A 203 -27.37 14.05 -1.99
C ASP A 203 -25.97 13.65 -2.48
N ARG A 204 -25.54 12.43 -2.11
CA ARG A 204 -24.23 11.87 -2.49
C ARG A 204 -24.00 11.90 -4.00
N GLY A 205 -25.02 11.56 -4.78
CA GLY A 205 -24.92 11.49 -6.24
C GLY A 205 -24.71 12.87 -6.83
N LEU A 206 -25.39 13.88 -6.28
CA LEU A 206 -25.20 15.27 -6.68
C LEU A 206 -23.80 15.79 -6.32
N GLU A 207 -23.30 15.52 -5.11
CA GLU A 207 -21.96 15.96 -4.71
C GLU A 207 -20.85 15.27 -5.52
N LEU A 208 -20.97 13.95 -5.76
CA LEU A 208 -20.03 13.24 -6.65
C LEU A 208 -20.06 13.82 -8.06
N SER A 209 -21.26 14.11 -8.60
CA SER A 209 -21.41 14.76 -9.92
C SER A 209 -20.74 16.13 -9.97
N ARG A 210 -20.74 16.91 -8.88
CA ARG A 210 -20.01 18.18 -8.78
C ARG A 210 -18.50 17.97 -8.78
N ILE A 211 -17.99 16.98 -8.04
CA ILE A 211 -16.57 16.62 -8.03
C ILE A 211 -16.13 16.23 -9.45
N VAL A 212 -16.89 15.36 -10.13
CA VAL A 212 -16.61 14.93 -11.50
C VAL A 212 -16.64 16.12 -12.47
N SER A 213 -17.70 16.92 -12.46
CA SER A 213 -17.86 18.05 -13.39
C SER A 213 -16.78 19.11 -13.22
N SER A 214 -16.44 19.45 -11.97
CA SER A 214 -15.39 20.43 -11.65
C SER A 214 -13.99 19.94 -12.02
N THR A 215 -13.73 18.64 -11.86
CA THR A 215 -12.45 18.02 -12.22
C THR A 215 -12.32 17.88 -13.73
N SER A 216 -13.38 17.43 -14.40
CA SER A 216 -13.48 17.36 -15.87
C SER A 216 -13.16 18.71 -16.52
N SER A 217 -13.81 19.78 -16.06
CA SER A 217 -13.60 21.14 -16.57
C SER A 217 -12.16 21.63 -16.40
N ARG A 218 -11.53 21.38 -15.23
CA ARG A 218 -10.16 21.84 -14.94
C ARG A 218 -9.07 21.03 -15.63
N LYS A 219 -9.26 19.71 -15.77
CA LYS A 219 -8.24 18.79 -16.29
C LYS A 219 -8.42 18.46 -17.77
N GLY A 220 -9.55 18.84 -18.36
CA GLY A 220 -9.88 18.53 -19.76
C GLY A 220 -10.16 17.06 -20.02
N VAL A 221 -10.47 16.29 -18.97
CA VAL A 221 -10.84 14.86 -19.08
C VAL A 221 -12.36 14.75 -19.26
N PRO A 222 -12.87 13.89 -20.16
CA PRO A 222 -14.32 13.68 -20.30
C PRO A 222 -14.97 13.25 -18.98
N ALA A 223 -16.10 13.88 -18.62
CA ALA A 223 -16.85 13.55 -17.41
C ALA A 223 -17.25 12.07 -17.37
N SER A 224 -17.66 11.48 -18.50
CA SER A 224 -18.00 10.06 -18.60
C SER A 224 -16.85 9.12 -18.24
N THR A 225 -15.59 9.51 -18.51
CA THR A 225 -14.42 8.72 -18.11
C THR A 225 -14.22 8.76 -16.59
N LEU A 226 -14.41 9.94 -15.99
CA LEU A 226 -14.34 10.09 -14.53
C LEU A 226 -15.50 9.39 -13.83
N ASP A 227 -16.72 9.49 -14.36
CA ASP A 227 -17.90 8.78 -13.86
C ASP A 227 -17.67 7.27 -13.87
N ALA A 228 -17.21 6.71 -15.00
CA ALA A 228 -16.87 5.30 -15.11
C ALA A 228 -15.78 4.90 -14.11
N ALA A 229 -14.79 5.78 -13.89
CA ALA A 229 -13.76 5.53 -12.89
C ALA A 229 -14.35 5.49 -11.48
N PHE A 230 -15.20 6.44 -11.07
CA PHE A 230 -15.81 6.42 -9.74
C PHE A 230 -16.84 5.31 -9.54
N GLN A 231 -17.51 4.84 -10.60
CA GLN A 231 -18.52 3.79 -10.54
C GLN A 231 -17.95 2.36 -10.63
N ALA A 232 -16.66 2.20 -10.89
CA ALA A 232 -16.03 0.88 -10.96
C ALA A 232 -16.22 0.10 -9.65
N GLU A 233 -16.76 -1.11 -9.74
CA GLU A 233 -16.92 -2.00 -8.59
C GLU A 233 -15.53 -2.42 -8.08
N VAL A 234 -15.14 -1.90 -6.93
CA VAL A 234 -13.91 -2.29 -6.25
C VAL A 234 -14.17 -2.39 -4.76
N ASP A 235 -13.64 -3.43 -4.14
CA ASP A 235 -13.66 -3.57 -2.70
C ASP A 235 -12.73 -2.57 -2.01
N LEU A 236 -13.33 -1.65 -1.25
CA LEU A 236 -12.62 -0.62 -0.49
C LEU A 236 -12.36 -1.03 0.96
N SER A 237 -12.90 -2.17 1.42
CA SER A 237 -12.87 -2.54 2.83
C SER A 237 -11.47 -2.91 3.34
N LEU A 238 -10.51 -3.23 2.46
CA LEU A 238 -9.11 -3.40 2.86
C LEU A 238 -8.50 -2.13 3.45
N PHE A 239 -8.97 -0.94 3.05
CA PHE A 239 -8.52 0.32 3.65
C PHE A 239 -9.06 0.49 5.07
N ASP A 240 -10.31 0.10 5.33
CA ASP A 240 -10.85 0.07 6.69
C ASP A 240 -10.14 -0.98 7.56
N VAL A 241 -9.82 -2.15 7.02
CA VAL A 241 -9.03 -3.19 7.70
C VAL A 241 -7.63 -2.66 8.09
N ALA A 242 -6.98 -1.90 7.19
CA ALA A 242 -5.71 -1.26 7.49
C ALA A 242 -5.82 -0.20 8.61
N LEU A 243 -6.91 0.56 8.64
CA LEU A 243 -7.17 1.60 9.65
C LEU A 243 -7.64 1.07 11.00
N SER A 244 -8.15 -0.17 11.08
CA SER A 244 -8.56 -0.77 12.35
C SER A 244 -7.41 -0.81 13.38
N SER A 245 -7.74 -0.69 14.67
CA SER A 245 -6.78 -0.85 15.78
C SER A 245 -6.38 -2.30 16.03
N ASP A 246 -7.06 -3.22 15.37
CA ASP A 246 -6.77 -4.64 15.50
C ASP A 246 -5.38 -4.97 14.96
N THR A 247 -4.78 -5.99 15.55
CA THR A 247 -3.42 -6.45 15.24
C THR A 247 -3.43 -7.89 14.69
N ALA A 248 -4.58 -8.32 14.17
CA ALA A 248 -4.67 -9.60 13.47
C ALA A 248 -3.84 -9.55 12.19
N ALA A 249 -3.49 -10.74 11.66
CA ALA A 249 -2.62 -10.86 10.49
C ALA A 249 -3.13 -10.02 9.30
N GLU A 250 -4.43 -10.01 9.05
CA GLU A 250 -5.03 -9.22 7.98
C GLU A 250 -4.79 -7.71 8.15
N ASN A 251 -4.94 -7.16 9.35
CA ASN A 251 -4.77 -5.73 9.60
C ASN A 251 -3.32 -5.30 9.36
N VAL A 252 -2.37 -6.07 9.92
CA VAL A 252 -0.94 -5.76 9.85
C VAL A 252 -0.43 -5.93 8.41
N VAL A 253 -0.93 -6.92 7.67
CA VAL A 253 -0.65 -7.12 6.23
C VAL A 253 -1.21 -5.99 5.40
N CYS A 254 -2.44 -5.54 5.63
CA CYS A 254 -3.03 -4.42 4.90
C CYS A 254 -2.29 -3.10 5.17
N ARG A 255 -1.90 -2.84 6.42
CA ARG A 255 -1.01 -1.70 6.75
C ARG A 255 0.35 -1.79 6.07
N ALA A 256 0.94 -2.99 6.03
CA ALA A 256 2.19 -3.24 5.33
C ALA A 256 2.09 -2.98 3.83
N LEU A 257 1.07 -3.53 3.16
CA LEU A 257 0.79 -3.28 1.76
C LEU A 257 0.77 -1.78 1.47
N PHE A 258 0.05 -1.02 2.29
CA PHE A 258 -0.09 0.41 2.09
C PHE A 258 1.25 1.15 2.20
N LEU A 259 1.99 0.95 3.30
CA LEU A 259 3.27 1.61 3.49
C LEU A 259 4.27 1.24 2.40
N VAL A 260 4.28 -0.04 1.99
CA VAL A 260 5.14 -0.53 0.91
C VAL A 260 4.76 0.11 -0.43
N ARG A 261 3.47 0.29 -0.73
CA ARG A 261 3.00 1.03 -1.91
C ARG A 261 3.42 2.49 -1.88
N VAL A 262 3.29 3.19 -0.74
CA VAL A 262 3.79 4.57 -0.57
C VAL A 262 5.29 4.66 -0.78
N GLY A 263 6.06 3.71 -0.24
CA GLY A 263 7.50 3.63 -0.49
C GLY A 263 7.83 3.42 -1.97
N THR A 264 6.99 2.68 -2.68
CA THR A 264 7.12 2.47 -4.14
C THR A 264 6.81 3.76 -4.91
N MET A 265 5.79 4.52 -4.51
CA MET A 265 5.51 5.85 -5.11
C MET A 265 6.67 6.82 -4.90
N ALA A 266 7.24 6.87 -3.69
CA ALA A 266 8.40 7.72 -3.40
C ALA A 266 9.61 7.34 -4.26
N LEU A 267 9.83 6.04 -4.48
CA LEU A 267 10.87 5.57 -5.38
C LEU A 267 10.60 5.95 -6.84
N ALA A 268 9.37 5.82 -7.32
CA ALA A 268 8.99 6.16 -8.69
C ALA A 268 9.36 7.63 -9.02
N GLY A 269 8.96 8.58 -8.17
CA GLY A 269 9.29 10.00 -8.37
C GLY A 269 10.80 10.30 -8.36
N ASN A 270 11.58 9.54 -7.60
CA ASN A 270 13.05 9.66 -7.61
C ASN A 270 13.67 9.09 -8.90
N LEU A 271 13.09 8.04 -9.47
CA LEU A 271 13.59 7.41 -10.71
C LEU A 271 13.28 8.22 -11.97
N GLU A 272 12.15 8.95 -12.00
CA GLU A 272 11.77 9.81 -13.13
C GLU A 272 12.80 10.91 -13.38
N ASN A 273 13.40 11.46 -12.32
CA ASN A 273 14.29 12.61 -12.43
C ASN A 273 15.76 12.24 -12.73
N HIS A 274 16.30 11.15 -12.14
CA HIS A 274 17.75 10.86 -12.22
C HIS A 274 18.10 9.36 -12.17
N GLY A 275 17.24 8.48 -12.70
CA GLY A 275 17.24 7.06 -12.32
C GLY A 275 17.84 6.03 -13.28
N GLU A 276 18.47 6.35 -14.40
CA GLU A 276 18.71 5.33 -15.45
C GLU A 276 19.52 4.10 -14.99
N GLU A 277 20.66 4.32 -14.32
CA GLU A 277 21.43 3.20 -13.74
C GLU A 277 20.69 2.49 -12.61
N CYS A 278 19.86 3.22 -11.84
CA CYS A 278 19.00 2.63 -10.82
C CYS A 278 17.90 1.75 -11.45
N LYS A 279 17.32 2.17 -12.59
CA LYS A 279 16.32 1.38 -13.34
C LYS A 279 16.96 0.09 -13.86
N LYS A 280 18.14 0.17 -14.49
CA LYS A 280 18.90 -1.01 -14.93
C LYS A 280 19.20 -1.93 -13.76
N TRP A 281 19.65 -1.38 -12.62
CA TRP A 281 19.89 -2.16 -11.41
C TRP A 281 18.61 -2.84 -10.92
N LEU A 282 17.46 -2.17 -10.93
CA LEU A 282 16.17 -2.75 -10.55
C LEU A 282 15.75 -3.89 -11.49
N VAL A 283 15.93 -3.73 -12.80
CA VAL A 283 15.66 -4.79 -13.79
C VAL A 283 16.59 -5.99 -13.55
N HIS A 284 17.87 -5.75 -13.32
CA HIS A 284 18.82 -6.81 -12.96
C HIS A 284 18.47 -7.48 -11.63
N TRP A 285 18.00 -6.71 -10.65
CA TRP A 285 17.56 -7.24 -9.37
C TRP A 285 16.36 -8.18 -9.56
N LEU A 286 15.34 -7.76 -10.32
CA LEU A 286 14.18 -8.59 -10.67
C LEU A 286 14.60 -9.90 -11.35
N ALA A 287 15.56 -9.82 -12.28
CA ALA A 287 16.10 -11.00 -12.97
C ALA A 287 16.87 -11.91 -12.02
N SER A 288 17.76 -11.36 -11.20
CA SER A 288 18.56 -12.12 -10.24
C SER A 288 17.70 -12.78 -9.15
N ALA A 289 16.56 -12.19 -8.83
CA ALA A 289 15.57 -12.74 -7.91
C ALA A 289 14.68 -13.81 -8.58
N GLY A 290 14.86 -14.09 -9.88
CA GLY A 290 14.06 -15.05 -10.63
C GLY A 290 12.59 -14.65 -10.76
N ILE A 291 12.30 -13.35 -10.83
CA ILE A 291 10.95 -12.80 -11.02
C ILE A 291 10.69 -12.53 -12.49
N TYR A 292 11.74 -12.09 -13.19
CA TYR A 292 11.72 -11.61 -14.56
C TYR A 292 12.80 -12.32 -15.35
N ASP A 293 12.50 -12.76 -16.57
CA ASP A 293 13.49 -13.35 -17.45
C ASP A 293 13.96 -12.32 -18.48
N SER A 294 15.13 -11.73 -18.24
CA SER A 294 15.74 -10.77 -19.17
C SER A 294 16.20 -11.39 -20.50
N ALA A 295 16.36 -12.71 -20.59
CA ALA A 295 16.73 -13.40 -21.82
C ALA A 295 15.54 -13.59 -22.77
N SER A 296 14.32 -13.59 -22.23
CA SER A 296 13.08 -13.72 -23.02
C SER A 296 12.71 -12.46 -23.83
N HIS A 297 13.46 -11.35 -23.67
CA HIS A 297 13.14 -10.03 -24.23
C HIS A 297 11.75 -9.46 -23.86
N ALA A 298 11.05 -10.04 -22.88
CA ALA A 298 9.82 -9.45 -22.33
C ALA A 298 10.13 -8.10 -21.67
N VAL A 299 9.18 -7.17 -21.58
CA VAL A 299 9.38 -5.97 -20.74
C VAL A 299 8.91 -6.28 -19.32
N PRO A 300 9.55 -5.73 -18.25
CA PRO A 300 9.13 -5.99 -16.86
C PRO A 300 7.65 -5.70 -16.59
N LYS A 301 7.04 -4.80 -17.37
CA LYS A 301 5.62 -4.47 -17.30
C LYS A 301 4.71 -5.68 -17.61
N ASP A 302 5.15 -6.57 -18.49
CA ASP A 302 4.38 -7.75 -18.91
C ASP A 302 4.17 -8.76 -17.77
N LEU A 303 4.93 -8.63 -16.67
CA LEU A 303 4.70 -9.43 -15.46
C LEU A 303 3.26 -9.29 -14.95
N ALA A 304 2.61 -8.13 -15.14
CA ALA A 304 1.23 -7.92 -14.71
C ALA A 304 0.27 -8.99 -15.25
N VAL A 305 0.50 -9.47 -16.49
CA VAL A 305 -0.31 -10.54 -17.11
C VAL A 305 -0.16 -11.84 -16.32
N ASN A 306 1.07 -12.26 -16.04
CA ASN A 306 1.34 -13.50 -15.29
C ASN A 306 0.71 -13.49 -13.89
N TYR A 307 0.71 -12.32 -13.22
CA TYR A 307 0.07 -12.17 -11.91
C TYR A 307 -1.46 -12.14 -12.00
N GLY A 308 -2.02 -11.62 -13.10
CA GLY A 308 -3.45 -11.70 -13.40
C GLY A 308 -3.90 -13.14 -13.60
N ASP A 309 -3.20 -13.90 -14.45
CA ASP A 309 -3.49 -15.32 -14.68
C ASP A 309 -3.39 -16.13 -13.37
N ALA A 310 -2.38 -15.87 -12.54
CA ALA A 310 -2.25 -16.52 -11.25
C ALA A 310 -3.38 -16.16 -10.27
N LEU A 311 -3.91 -14.93 -10.33
CA LEU A 311 -5.04 -14.49 -9.50
C LEU A 311 -6.34 -15.20 -9.91
N ASP A 312 -6.55 -15.38 -11.23
CA ASP A 312 -7.66 -16.14 -11.78
C ASP A 312 -7.57 -17.62 -11.37
N GLU A 313 -6.38 -18.24 -11.52
CA GLU A 313 -6.15 -19.62 -11.08
C GLU A 313 -6.39 -19.82 -9.58
N LEU A 314 -6.02 -18.84 -8.74
CA LEU A 314 -6.29 -18.89 -7.30
C LEU A 314 -7.80 -18.72 -7.01
N GLY A 315 -8.55 -18.07 -7.89
CA GLY A 315 -10.00 -17.92 -7.79
C GLY A 315 -10.79 -19.19 -8.11
N ASP A 316 -10.20 -20.10 -8.89
CA ASP A 316 -10.83 -21.34 -9.35
C ASP A 316 -10.55 -22.57 -8.47
N ILE A 317 -9.89 -22.38 -7.32
CA ILE A 317 -9.58 -23.48 -6.40
C ILE A 317 -10.82 -24.04 -5.71
N ASP A 318 -10.74 -25.31 -5.32
CA ASP A 318 -11.73 -25.93 -4.42
C ASP A 318 -11.51 -25.46 -2.98
N LEU A 319 -12.40 -24.60 -2.49
CA LEU A 319 -12.35 -24.05 -1.13
C LEU A 319 -12.66 -25.11 -0.05
N ASP A 320 -13.35 -26.19 -0.40
CA ASP A 320 -13.67 -27.28 0.53
C ASP A 320 -12.44 -28.19 0.79
N ASP A 321 -11.44 -28.16 -0.08
CA ASP A 321 -10.18 -28.95 0.00
C ASP A 321 -8.98 -28.12 0.50
N LEU A 322 -9.21 -26.99 1.19
CA LEU A 322 -8.13 -26.22 1.80
C LEU A 322 -7.43 -27.00 2.94
N PRO A 323 -6.09 -26.88 3.09
CA PRO A 323 -5.17 -26.06 2.29
C PRO A 323 -4.62 -26.79 1.05
N PHE A 324 -5.06 -28.01 0.74
CA PHE A 324 -4.44 -28.82 -0.31
C PHE A 324 -4.68 -28.26 -1.71
N SER A 325 -5.86 -27.68 -1.97
CA SER A 325 -6.23 -27.15 -3.28
C SER A 325 -5.28 -26.06 -3.78
N ILE A 326 -4.79 -25.16 -2.91
CA ILE A 326 -3.81 -24.12 -3.28
C ILE A 326 -2.41 -24.65 -3.58
N TRP A 327 -2.11 -25.90 -3.22
CA TRP A 327 -0.80 -26.53 -3.43
C TRP A 327 -0.85 -27.70 -4.42
N LYS A 328 -1.91 -27.80 -5.22
CA LYS A 328 -2.09 -28.82 -6.28
C LYS A 328 -2.04 -28.18 -7.66
N GLY A 329 -1.51 -28.92 -8.64
CA GLY A 329 -1.59 -28.54 -10.06
C GLY A 329 -1.02 -27.15 -10.37
N SER A 330 -1.73 -26.39 -11.21
CA SER A 330 -1.40 -25.00 -11.57
C SER A 330 -1.53 -24.04 -10.39
N ALA A 331 -2.53 -24.24 -9.52
CA ALA A 331 -2.74 -23.42 -8.31
C ALA A 331 -1.51 -23.38 -7.38
N ALA A 332 -0.68 -24.43 -7.37
CA ALA A 332 0.59 -24.44 -6.64
C ALA A 332 1.58 -23.40 -7.19
N ALA A 333 1.69 -23.29 -8.52
CA ALA A 333 2.53 -22.31 -9.19
C ALA A 333 1.97 -20.89 -9.01
N ALA A 334 0.65 -20.71 -9.18
CA ALA A 334 -0.03 -19.45 -8.90
C ALA A 334 0.19 -18.96 -7.46
N SER A 335 -0.05 -19.84 -6.47
CA SER A 335 0.17 -19.51 -5.05
C SER A 335 1.63 -19.16 -4.75
N ALA A 336 2.59 -19.86 -5.37
CA ALA A 336 4.00 -19.56 -5.24
C ALA A 336 4.37 -18.20 -5.85
N LEU A 337 3.76 -17.83 -6.99
CA LEU A 337 3.95 -16.54 -7.65
C LEU A 337 3.31 -15.39 -6.85
N LEU A 338 2.06 -15.55 -6.41
CA LEU A 338 1.34 -14.56 -5.61
C LEU A 338 1.98 -14.34 -4.22
N ALA A 339 2.76 -15.29 -3.71
CA ALA A 339 3.61 -15.11 -2.53
C ALA A 339 4.85 -14.20 -2.78
N ARG A 340 5.00 -13.65 -3.98
CA ARG A 340 6.12 -12.79 -4.41
C ARG A 340 5.63 -11.43 -4.90
N PRO A 341 5.09 -10.57 -4.02
CA PRO A 341 4.57 -9.26 -4.40
C PRO A 341 5.63 -8.30 -4.90
N GLU A 342 6.91 -8.61 -4.74
CA GLU A 342 7.98 -7.82 -5.35
C GLU A 342 7.93 -7.78 -6.89
N GLY A 343 7.20 -8.69 -7.56
CA GLY A 343 6.96 -8.59 -9.01
C GLY A 343 6.17 -7.36 -9.44
N PHE A 344 5.34 -6.80 -8.54
CA PHE A 344 4.62 -5.54 -8.75
C PHE A 344 5.53 -4.39 -9.20
N ILE A 345 6.79 -4.40 -8.76
CA ILE A 345 7.79 -3.39 -9.17
C ILE A 345 7.94 -3.31 -10.69
N GLY A 346 7.73 -4.43 -11.40
CA GLY A 346 7.85 -4.51 -12.86
C GLY A 346 6.94 -3.58 -13.64
N TRP A 347 5.71 -3.36 -13.14
CA TRP A 347 4.74 -2.45 -13.77
C TRP A 347 4.45 -1.19 -12.93
N ALA A 348 4.78 -1.19 -11.64
CA ALA A 348 4.56 -0.05 -10.76
C ALA A 348 5.64 1.05 -10.87
N LEU A 349 6.83 0.72 -11.38
CA LEU A 349 7.92 1.66 -11.58
C LEU A 349 8.19 1.89 -13.08
N PRO A 350 8.70 3.08 -13.46
CA PRO A 350 9.01 3.38 -14.86
C PRO A 350 10.31 2.69 -15.31
N LEU A 351 10.29 1.36 -15.44
CA LEU A 351 11.45 0.50 -15.72
C LEU A 351 11.71 0.25 -17.22
N SER A 352 11.24 1.13 -18.11
CA SER A 352 11.54 1.02 -19.55
C SER A 352 13.05 1.05 -19.79
N ALA A 353 13.52 0.13 -20.65
CA ALA A 353 14.90 0.04 -21.11
C ALA A 353 15.32 1.20 -22.02
#